data_AF-A0A915KCC7-F1
#
_entry.id   AF-A0A915KCC7-F1
#
_cell.length_a   1.000
_cell.length_b   1.000
_cell.length_c   1.000
_cell.angle_alpha   90.00
_cell.angle_beta   90.00
_cell.angle_gamma   90.00
#
_symmetry.space_group_name_H-M   'P 1'
#
loop_
_entity.id
_entity.type
_entity.pdbx_description
1 polymer ?
#
loop_
_entity_poly.entity_id
_entity_poly.type
_entity_poly.pdbx_seq_one_letter_code
_entity_poly.pdbx_strand_id
1 'polypeptide(L)'
;MGHSSSATLVSLLTMTNKTEGLFDRAIVMSGSGTIWNAIWNDVTDYRALARKVGCLDDDNDGQGKNQSQLVVQCMRKIDPRVLVNEFNQLRGYEDNGSK
;
A
#
# COMPACT_ATOMS: atom_id res chain seq x y z
N MET A 1 -6.25 20.48 -0.77
CA MET A 1 -5.65 20.64 -2.11
C MET A 1 -4.54 19.61 -2.27
N GLY A 2 -4.34 19.05 -3.46
CA GLY A 2 -3.29 18.05 -3.70
C GLY A 2 -2.96 17.90 -5.18
N HIS A 3 -1.76 17.37 -5.46
CA HIS A 3 -1.24 17.04 -6.79
C HIS A 3 -0.80 15.56 -6.85
N SER A 4 -1.04 14.87 -7.98
CA SER A 4 -0.65 13.46 -8.19
C SER A 4 -1.25 12.52 -7.12
N SER A 5 -0.45 11.74 -6.39
CA SER A 5 -0.92 10.85 -5.32
C SER A 5 -1.72 11.60 -4.25
N SER A 6 -1.34 12.83 -3.90
CA SER A 6 -2.10 13.64 -2.94
C SER A 6 -3.42 14.16 -3.51
N ALA A 7 -3.53 14.34 -4.83
CA ALA A 7 -4.81 14.67 -5.48
C ALA A 7 -5.78 13.48 -5.46
N THR A 8 -5.27 12.27 -5.69
CA THR A 8 -6.03 11.02 -5.52
C THR A 8 -6.58 10.88 -4.09
N LEU A 9 -5.76 11.19 -3.08
CA LEU A 9 -6.22 11.18 -1.67
C LEU A 9 -7.29 12.24 -1.40
N VAL A 10 -7.10 13.48 -1.86
CA VAL A 10 -8.11 14.54 -1.72
C VAL A 10 -9.42 14.14 -2.38
N SER A 11 -9.35 13.53 -3.57
CA SER A 11 -10.52 13.00 -4.27
C SER A 11 -11.19 11.88 -3.46
N LEU A 12 -10.45 10.95 -2.87
CA LEU A 12 -11.01 9.89 -2.02
C LEU A 12 -11.66 10.44 -0.75
N LEU A 13 -11.06 11.45 -0.12
CA LEU A 13 -11.63 12.13 1.05
C LEU A 13 -12.98 12.78 0.70
N THR A 14 -13.12 13.39 -0.49
CA THR A 14 -14.43 13.93 -0.89
C THR A 14 -15.50 12.88 -1.15
N MET A 15 -15.14 11.60 -1.32
CA MET A 15 -16.08 10.50 -1.58
C MET A 15 -16.52 9.77 -0.31
N THR A 16 -15.74 9.82 0.77
CA THR A 16 -16.06 9.09 2.00
C THR A 16 -16.95 9.90 2.93
N ASN A 17 -18.04 9.28 3.42
CA ASN A 17 -18.91 9.88 4.45
C ASN A 17 -18.16 10.13 5.77
N LYS A 18 -16.97 9.53 5.97
CA LYS A 18 -16.17 9.75 7.18
C LYS A 18 -15.63 11.17 7.31
N THR A 19 -15.59 11.92 6.23
CA THR A 19 -15.07 13.29 6.18
C THR A 19 -16.13 14.30 5.73
N GLU A 20 -17.40 13.92 5.81
CA GLU A 20 -18.52 14.82 5.53
C GLU A 20 -18.48 16.03 6.46
N GLY A 21 -18.55 17.24 5.90
CA GLY A 21 -18.51 18.49 6.64
C GLY A 21 -17.13 18.89 7.20
N LEU A 22 -16.06 18.13 6.93
CA LEU A 22 -14.71 18.49 7.40
C LEU A 22 -14.01 19.53 6.51
N PHE A 23 -14.46 19.71 5.27
CA PHE A 23 -13.90 20.67 4.32
C PHE A 23 -14.98 21.18 3.37
N ASP A 24 -14.97 22.48 3.11
CA ASP A 24 -15.94 23.13 2.22
C ASP A 24 -15.53 23.05 0.73
N ARG A 25 -14.23 22.90 0.46
CA ARG A 25 -13.66 22.93 -0.90
C ARG A 25 -12.50 21.96 -1.03
N ALA A 26 -12.42 21.31 -2.19
CA ALA A 26 -11.32 20.44 -2.58
C ALA A 26 -10.74 20.87 -3.93
N ILE A 27 -9.41 20.88 -4.03
CA ILE A 27 -8.69 21.12 -5.28
C ILE A 27 -7.88 19.86 -5.58
N VAL A 28 -8.17 19.25 -6.73
CA VAL A 28 -7.60 17.98 -7.19
C VAL A 28 -6.83 18.27 -8.48
N MET A 29 -5.51 18.09 -8.47
CA MET A 29 -4.64 18.34 -9.61
C MET A 29 -3.95 17.06 -10.07
N SER A 30 -4.15 16.66 -11.33
CA SER A 30 -3.45 15.51 -11.96
C SER A 30 -3.49 14.22 -11.12
N GLY A 31 -4.63 13.91 -10.52
CA GLY A 31 -4.90 12.66 -9.80
C GLY A 31 -6.41 12.49 -9.60
N SER A 32 -6.87 11.26 -9.35
CA SER A 32 -8.30 10.94 -9.20
C SER A 32 -8.46 9.78 -8.24
N GLY A 33 -9.48 9.78 -7.38
CA GLY A 33 -9.81 8.64 -6.53
C GLY A 33 -10.34 7.42 -7.29
N THR A 34 -10.68 7.58 -8.58
CA THR A 34 -11.17 6.51 -9.46
C THR A 34 -10.10 5.86 -10.33
N ILE A 35 -8.84 6.25 -10.19
CA ILE A 35 -7.74 5.63 -10.92
C ILE A 35 -7.55 4.16 -10.48
N TRP A 36 -7.24 3.28 -11.43
CA TRP A 36 -7.16 1.83 -11.21
C TRP A 36 -6.28 1.45 -10.01
N ASN A 37 -5.06 2.01 -9.94
CA ASN A 37 -4.10 1.73 -8.87
C ASN A 37 -4.50 2.28 -7.49
N ALA A 38 -5.51 3.15 -7.38
CA ALA A 38 -5.99 3.67 -6.09
C ALA A 38 -7.08 2.78 -5.46
N ILE A 39 -7.80 2.00 -6.28
CA ILE A 39 -8.92 1.16 -5.84
C ILE A 39 -8.50 -0.31 -5.75
N TRP A 40 -7.51 -0.71 -6.54
CA TRP A 40 -7.07 -2.10 -6.58
C TRP A 40 -6.21 -2.47 -5.38
N ASN A 41 -6.63 -3.49 -4.65
CA ASN A 41 -5.94 -3.99 -3.46
C ASN A 41 -4.93 -5.08 -3.85
N ASP A 42 -3.83 -4.68 -4.51
CA ASP A 42 -2.72 -5.61 -4.78
C ASP A 42 -1.89 -5.81 -3.51
N VAL A 43 -1.83 -7.06 -3.04
CA VAL A 43 -1.07 -7.44 -1.85
C VAL A 43 0.21 -8.21 -2.20
N THR A 44 0.51 -8.40 -3.49
CA THR A 44 1.60 -9.25 -3.97
C THR A 44 2.96 -8.78 -3.46
N ASP A 45 3.29 -7.50 -3.64
CA ASP A 45 4.55 -6.90 -3.18
C ASP A 45 4.70 -6.97 -1.66
N TYR A 46 3.60 -6.77 -0.94
CA TYR A 46 3.60 -6.82 0.52
C TYR A 46 3.77 -8.26 1.03
N ARG A 47 3.23 -9.26 0.33
CA ARG A 47 3.50 -10.68 0.62
C ARG A 47 4.94 -11.06 0.30
N ALA A 48 5.49 -10.58 -0.82
CA ALA A 48 6.89 -10.79 -1.17
C ALA A 48 7.83 -10.17 -0.11
N LEU A 49 7.52 -8.95 0.33
CA LEU A 49 8.22 -8.30 1.44
C LEU A 49 8.12 -9.13 2.72
N ALA A 50 6.92 -9.59 3.08
CA ALA A 50 6.70 -10.42 4.26
C ALA A 50 7.54 -11.71 4.22
N ARG A 51 7.68 -12.37 3.06
CA ARG A 51 8.58 -13.52 2.89
C ARG A 51 10.04 -13.13 3.08
N LYS A 52 10.48 -12.04 2.44
CA LYS A 52 11.86 -11.56 2.50
C LYS A 52 12.31 -11.24 3.93
N VAL A 53 11.40 -10.75 4.76
CA VAL A 53 11.66 -10.43 6.17
C VAL A 53 11.36 -11.58 7.14
N GLY A 54 11.02 -12.77 6.64
CA GLY A 54 10.78 -13.98 7.44
C GLY A 54 9.45 -14.00 8.21
N CYS A 55 8.47 -13.19 7.81
CA CYS A 55 7.13 -13.15 8.42
C CYS A 55 6.10 -14.01 7.69
N LEU A 56 6.46 -14.61 6.55
CA LEU A 56 5.60 -15.51 5.78
C LEU A 56 6.47 -16.64 5.21
N ASP A 57 6.08 -17.89 5.45
CA ASP A 57 6.74 -19.06 4.88
C ASP A 57 6.27 -19.32 3.45
N ASP A 58 7.13 -19.92 2.60
CA ASP A 58 6.83 -20.21 1.20
C ASP A 58 5.64 -21.17 1.01
N ASP A 59 5.38 -22.06 1.98
CA ASP A 59 4.27 -23.02 1.97
C ASP A 59 2.91 -22.43 2.40
N ASN A 60 2.92 -21.25 3.03
CA ASN A 60 1.71 -20.62 3.55
C ASN A 60 1.38 -19.38 2.70
N ASP A 61 0.40 -19.49 1.82
CA ASP A 61 -0.02 -18.39 0.94
C ASP A 61 -0.68 -17.19 1.70
N GLY A 62 -0.63 -17.18 3.03
CA GLY A 62 -1.21 -16.13 3.87
C GLY A 62 -2.73 -15.98 3.71
N GLN A 63 -3.40 -16.96 3.08
CA GLN A 63 -4.80 -16.90 2.66
C GLN A 63 -5.79 -17.21 3.81
N GLY A 64 -5.33 -17.25 5.05
CA GLY A 64 -6.19 -17.33 6.25
C GLY A 64 -6.44 -15.96 6.90
N LYS A 65 -7.68 -15.68 7.34
CA LYS A 65 -8.00 -14.49 8.14
C LYS A 65 -7.12 -14.35 9.40
N ASN A 66 -6.72 -15.48 9.99
CA ASN A 66 -5.82 -15.50 11.15
C ASN A 66 -4.34 -15.32 10.75
N GLN A 67 -3.96 -15.79 9.56
CA GLN A 67 -2.57 -15.68 9.08
C GLN A 67 -2.19 -14.24 8.71
N SER A 68 -3.10 -13.50 8.07
CA SER A 68 -2.87 -12.09 7.74
C SER A 68 -2.65 -11.22 8.99
N GLN A 69 -3.33 -11.50 10.10
CA GLN A 69 -3.06 -10.83 11.38
C GLN A 69 -1.69 -11.19 11.96
N LEU A 70 -1.30 -12.47 11.88
CA LEU A 70 0.02 -12.93 12.35
C LEU A 70 1.16 -12.30 11.56
N VAL A 71 1.03 -12.23 10.23
CA VAL A 71 2.00 -11.57 9.34
C VAL A 71 2.16 -10.09 9.72
N VAL A 72 1.05 -9.36 9.89
CA VAL A 72 1.09 -7.95 10.30
C VAL A 72 1.72 -7.78 11.68
N GLN A 73 1.42 -8.65 12.64
CA GLN A 73 2.03 -8.61 13.97
C GLN A 73 3.53 -8.89 13.93
N CYS A 74 3.98 -9.79 13.06
CA CYS A 74 5.40 -10.05 12.83
C CYS A 74 6.09 -8.82 12.21
N MET A 75 5.55 -8.27 11.12
CA MET A 75 6.12 -7.11 10.43
C MET A 75 6.23 -5.88 11.33
N ARG A 76 5.28 -5.68 12.27
CA ARG A 76 5.31 -4.59 13.25
C ARG A 76 6.49 -4.66 14.24
N LYS A 77 7.12 -5.83 14.42
CA LYS A 77 8.27 -6.01 15.32
C LYS A 77 9.61 -5.70 14.65
N ILE A 78 9.62 -5.60 13.33
CA ILE A 78 10.84 -5.38 12.54
C ILE A 78 11.14 -3.88 12.49
N ASP A 79 12.43 -3.54 12.44
CA ASP A 79 12.86 -2.15 12.30
C ASP A 79 12.30 -1.53 11.00
N PRO A 80 11.69 -0.34 11.06
CA PRO A 80 11.05 0.27 9.90
C PRO A 80 12.04 0.59 8.77
N ARG A 81 13.32 0.82 9.07
CA ARG A 81 14.34 1.08 8.04
C ARG A 81 14.63 -0.17 7.22
N VAL A 82 14.62 -1.34 7.87
CA VAL A 82 14.76 -2.63 7.19
C VAL A 82 13.57 -2.83 6.25
N LEU A 83 12.33 -2.60 6.72
CA LEU A 83 11.13 -2.72 5.86
C LEU A 83 11.23 -1.85 4.60
N VAL A 84 11.60 -0.59 4.78
CA VAL A 84 11.71 0.36 3.66
C VAL A 84 12.82 -0.04 2.70
N ASN A 85 13.99 -0.45 3.21
CA ASN A 85 15.11 -0.86 2.37
C ASN A 85 14.77 -2.11 1.55
N GLU A 86 14.20 -3.12 2.19
CA GLU A 86 13.81 -4.37 1.54
C GLU A 86 12.71 -4.16 0.49
N PHE A 87 11.73 -3.29 0.78
CA PHE A 87 10.67 -2.93 -0.17
C PHE A 87 11.21 -2.18 -1.39
N ASN A 88 12.11 -1.23 -1.19
CA ASN A 88 12.72 -0.48 -2.30
C ASN A 88 13.56 -1.39 -3.20
N GLN A 89 14.24 -2.39 -2.64
CA GLN A 89 14.99 -3.37 -3.45
C GLN A 89 14.06 -4.26 -4.28
N LEU A 90 12.93 -4.69 -3.72
CA LEU A 90 11.92 -5.47 -4.47
C LEU A 90 11.41 -4.68 -5.67
N ARG A 91 10.99 -3.43 -5.44
CA ARG A 91 10.44 -2.58 -6.50
C ARG A 91 11.49 -2.11 -7.52
N GLY A 92 12.70 -1.80 -7.06
CA GLY A 92 13.81 -1.40 -7.95
C GLY A 92 14.31 -2.54 -8.85
N TYR A 93 14.01 -3.79 -8.52
CA TYR A 93 14.28 -4.94 -9.40
C TYR A 93 13.26 -5.04 -10.54
N GLU A 94 11.99 -4.73 -10.27
CA GLU A 94 10.90 -4.79 -11.26
C GLU A 94 11.00 -3.69 -12.32
N ASP A 95 11.42 -2.48 -11.95
CA ASP A 95 11.66 -1.37 -12.89
C ASP A 95 12.82 -1.66 -13.87
N ASN A 96 13.77 -2.55 -13.50
CA ASN A 96 14.89 -2.97 -14.35
C ASN A 96 14.59 -4.21 -15.20
N GLY A 97 13.45 -4.87 -14.97
CA GLY A 97 13.02 -6.09 -15.67
C GLY A 97 12.13 -5.85 -16.90
N SER A 98 11.72 -4.60 -17.16
CA SER A 98 10.97 -4.23 -18.37
C SER A 98 11.94 -3.84 -19.50
N LYS A 99 12.40 -4.85 -20.25
CA LYS A 99 12.90 -4.71 -21.62
C LYS A 99 11.95 -5.39 -22.60
#